data_AF-A0A0B6Y3J0-F1
#
_entry.id   AF-A0A0B6Y3J0-F1
#
_cell.length_a   1.000
_cell.length_b   1.000
_cell.length_c   1.000
_cell.angle_alpha   90.00
_cell.angle_beta   90.00
_cell.angle_gamma   90.00
#
_symmetry.space_group_name_H-M   'P 1'
#
loop_
_entity.id
_entity.type
_entity.pdbx_description
1 polymer ?
#
loop_
_entity_poly.entity_id
_entity_poly.type
_entity_poly.pdbx_seq_one_letter_code
_entity_poly.pdbx_strand_id
1 'polypeptide(L)' 'IGPGDCEWFSVPLQYWGVIQNMCERNGVNYLHGSWWPILEDLYEEDVPVYRFIQKPGDLVWIGPGTVHWVQALGWC' A
#
# COMPACT_ATOMS: atom_id res chain seq x y z
N ILE A 1 16.05 -8.80 4.24
CA ILE A 1 16.42 -9.45 5.53
C ILE A 1 17.30 -8.46 6.24
N GLY A 2 16.75 -7.73 7.23
CA GLY A 2 17.42 -6.97 8.31
C GLY A 2 18.70 -6.15 8.00
N PRO A 3 19.22 -5.38 8.98
CA PRO A 3 18.72 -5.17 10.34
C PRO A 3 17.55 -4.17 10.45
N GLY A 4 17.25 -3.43 9.38
CA GLY A 4 16.15 -2.47 9.34
C GLY A 4 14.77 -3.11 9.23
N ASP A 5 13.77 -2.34 9.64
CA ASP A 5 12.35 -2.67 9.52
C ASP A 5 11.78 -2.18 8.17
N CYS A 6 10.71 -2.81 7.70
CA CYS A 6 9.88 -2.30 6.61
C CYS A 6 8.52 -1.85 7.16
N GLU A 7 7.97 -0.76 6.65
CA GLU A 7 6.59 -0.38 6.87
C GLU A 7 5.73 -0.80 5.68
N TRP A 8 4.65 -1.50 5.99
CA TRP A 8 3.69 -2.02 5.03
C TRP A 8 2.36 -1.30 5.14
N PHE A 9 1.78 -1.02 3.98
CA PHE A 9 0.43 -0.51 3.83
C PHE A 9 -0.33 -1.42 2.89
N SER A 10 -1.57 -1.76 3.24
CA SER A 10 -2.42 -2.52 2.35
C SER A 10 -3.89 -2.16 2.47
N VAL A 11 -4.58 -2.36 1.36
CA VAL A 11 -6.01 -2.12 1.19
C VAL A 11 -6.65 -3.41 0.63
N PRO A 12 -7.81 -3.84 1.17
CA PRO A 12 -8.48 -5.03 0.67
C PRO A 12 -8.85 -4.93 -0.81
N LEU A 13 -8.84 -6.07 -1.51
CA LEU A 13 -9.14 -6.16 -2.95
C LEU A 13 -10.42 -5.40 -3.32
N GLN A 14 -11.50 -5.44 -2.53
CA GLN A 14 -12.77 -4.80 -2.90
C GLN A 14 -12.66 -3.28 -3.15
N TYR A 15 -11.61 -2.61 -2.67
CA TYR A 15 -11.39 -1.17 -2.88
C TYR A 15 -10.43 -0.86 -4.03
N TRP A 16 -9.96 -1.86 -4.79
CA TRP A 16 -9.03 -1.65 -5.91
C TRP A 16 -9.55 -0.62 -6.93
N GLY A 17 -10.86 -0.62 -7.20
CA GLY A 17 -11.50 0.32 -8.12
C GLY A 17 -11.51 1.76 -7.59
N VAL A 18 -11.58 1.96 -6.27
CA VAL A 18 -11.47 3.29 -5.66
C VAL A 18 -10.06 3.83 -5.89
N ILE A 19 -9.03 3.01 -5.62
CA ILE A 19 -7.63 3.37 -5.85
C ILE A 19 -7.36 3.63 -7.33
N GLN A 20 -7.94 2.82 -8.23
CA GLN A 20 -7.85 3.07 -9.67
C GLN A 20 -8.42 4.45 -10.04
N ASN A 21 -9.62 4.79 -9.55
CA ASN A 21 -10.24 6.09 -9.82
C ASN A 21 -9.39 7.24 -9.27
N MET A 22 -8.76 7.07 -8.10
CA MET A 22 -7.82 8.05 -7.55
C MET A 22 -6.58 8.22 -8.46
N CYS A 23 -6.04 7.13 -9.01
CA CYS A 23 -4.93 7.19 -9.96
C CYS A 23 -5.34 7.98 -11.21
N GLU A 24 -6.50 7.67 -11.79
CA GLU A 24 -7.01 8.35 -12.99
C GLU A 24 -7.24 9.84 -12.76
N ARG A 25 -7.83 10.23 -11.61
CA ARG A 25 -8.01 11.63 -11.20
C ARG A 25 -6.68 12.39 -11.09
N ASN A 26 -5.61 11.71 -10.70
CA ASN A 26 -4.27 12.27 -10.59
C ASN A 26 -3.43 12.13 -11.88
N GLY A 27 -4.03 11.67 -12.99
CA GLY A 27 -3.35 11.54 -14.28
C GLY A 27 -2.27 10.45 -14.31
N VAL A 28 -2.34 9.48 -13.40
CA VAL A 28 -1.40 8.34 -13.34
C VAL A 28 -2.14 7.03 -13.64
N ASN A 29 -1.48 6.13 -14.37
CA ASN A 29 -2.07 4.83 -14.68
C ASN A 29 -2.00 3.89 -13.46
N TYR A 30 -3.11 3.25 -13.10
CA TYR A 30 -3.16 2.34 -11.94
C TYR A 30 -2.24 1.11 -12.09
N LEU A 31 -2.23 0.46 -13.26
CA LEU A 31 -1.51 -0.81 -13.47
C LEU A 31 -0.02 -0.63 -13.82
N HIS A 32 0.33 0.50 -14.44
CA HIS A 32 1.65 0.73 -15.03
C HIS A 32 2.32 2.03 -14.55
N GLY A 33 1.60 2.86 -13.81
CA GLY A 33 2.14 4.10 -13.24
C GLY A 33 2.87 3.85 -11.92
N SER A 34 3.69 4.84 -11.54
CA SER A 34 4.26 4.92 -10.21
C SER A 34 3.40 5.88 -9.38
N TRP A 35 2.78 5.37 -8.33
CA TRP A 35 1.89 6.15 -7.47
C TRP A 35 2.09 5.75 -6.01
N TRP A 36 1.86 6.72 -5.12
CA TRP A 36 1.90 6.53 -3.68
C TRP A 36 0.64 7.17 -3.08
N PRO A 37 -0.28 6.41 -2.46
CA PRO A 37 -1.51 6.98 -1.96
C PRO A 37 -1.29 7.97 -0.80
N ILE A 38 -2.10 9.03 -0.79
CA ILE A 38 -2.22 9.94 0.35
C ILE A 38 -3.21 9.29 1.33
N LEU A 39 -2.82 9.12 2.59
CA LEU A 39 -3.64 8.39 3.58
C LEU A 39 -4.90 9.17 3.95
N GLU A 40 -4.82 10.50 3.94
CA GLU A 40 -5.95 11.40 4.17
C GLU A 40 -7.02 11.22 3.08
N ASP A 41 -6.62 11.15 1.80
CA ASP A 41 -7.57 10.90 0.70
C ASP A 41 -8.24 9.52 0.82
N LEU A 42 -7.49 8.49 1.24
CA LEU A 42 -8.06 7.16 1.47
C LEU A 42 -9.05 7.17 2.65
N TYR A 43 -8.77 7.96 3.69
CA TYR A 43 -9.67 8.13 4.82
C TYR A 43 -10.96 8.86 4.41
N GLU A 44 -10.85 9.90 3.59
CA GLU A 44 -12.01 10.65 3.06
C GLU A 44 -12.91 9.81 2.14
N GLU A 45 -12.33 8.82 1.43
CA GLU A 45 -13.05 7.88 0.56
C GLU A 45 -13.52 6.60 1.32
N ASP A 46 -13.47 6.59 2.66
CA ASP A 46 -13.84 5.46 3.53
C ASP A 46 -13.11 4.13 3.18
N VAL A 47 -11.86 4.23 2.72
CA VAL A 47 -11.03 3.09 2.37
C VAL A 47 -10.23 2.62 3.59
N PRO A 48 -10.44 1.39 4.09
CA PRO A 48 -9.68 0.86 5.21
C PRO A 48 -8.24 0.56 4.80
N VAL A 49 -7.29 1.07 5.59
CA VAL A 49 -5.85 0.83 5.41
C VAL A 49 -5.30 0.01 6.57
N TYR A 50 -4.71 -1.13 6.26
CA TYR A 50 -3.89 -1.89 7.21
C TYR A 50 -2.46 -1.37 7.14
N ARG A 51 -1.94 -0.92 8.28
CA ARG A 51 -0.58 -0.38 8.42
C ARG A 51 0.16 -1.12 9.52
N PHE A 52 1.34 -1.67 9.21
CA PHE A 52 2.13 -2.44 10.18
C PHE A 52 3.63 -2.43 9.86
N ILE A 53 4.42 -2.83 10.84
CA ILE A 53 5.88 -2.97 10.75
C ILE A 53 6.24 -4.44 10.55
N GLN A 54 7.04 -4.73 9.53
CA GLN A 54 7.68 -6.02 9.31
C GLN A 54 9.10 -5.95 9.88
N LYS A 55 9.38 -6.77 10.90
CA LYS A 55 10.71 -6.85 11.53
C LYS A 55 11.62 -7.83 10.80
N PRO A 56 12.95 -7.78 11.05
CA PRO A 56 13.86 -8.81 10.59
C PRO A 56 13.41 -10.22 11.00
N GLY A 57 13.20 -11.09 10.01
CA GLY A 57 12.74 -12.46 10.22
C GLY A 57 11.23 -12.68 10.04
N ASP A 58 10.43 -11.61 10.01
CA ASP A 58 9.00 -11.71 9.76
C ASP A 58 8.69 -12.03 8.28
N LEU A 59 7.70 -12.88 8.06
CA LEU A 59 7.14 -13.16 6.73
C LEU A 59 5.76 -12.50 6.61
N VAL A 60 5.59 -11.71 5.55
CA VAL A 60 4.32 -11.08 5.19
C VAL A 60 3.66 -11.89 4.07
N TRP A 61 2.46 -12.39 4.32
CA TRP A 61 1.63 -13.02 3.29
C TRP A 61 0.59 -12.02 2.77
N ILE A 62 0.59 -11.78 1.46
CA ILE A 62 -0.36 -10.89 0.78
C ILE A 62 -1.43 -11.75 0.11
N GLY A 63 -2.69 -11.53 0.47
CA GLY A 63 -3.82 -12.22 -0.14
C GLY A 63 -3.98 -11.89 -1.63
N PRO A 64 -4.69 -12.74 -2.40
CA PRO A 64 -4.94 -12.49 -3.82
C PRO A 64 -5.58 -11.11 -4.06
N GLY A 65 -4.93 -10.28 -4.87
CA GLY A 65 -5.47 -9.00 -5.30
C GLY A 65 -5.45 -7.88 -4.24
N THR A 66 -4.86 -8.10 -3.06
CA THR A 66 -4.65 -7.05 -2.07
C THR A 66 -3.75 -5.95 -2.64
N VAL A 67 -4.24 -4.72 -2.65
CA VAL A 67 -3.46 -3.55 -3.05
C VAL A 67 -2.50 -3.20 -1.92
N HIS A 68 -1.23 -2.97 -2.22
CA HIS A 68 -0.21 -2.72 -1.21
C HIS A 68 0.92 -1.85 -1.74
N TRP A 69 1.57 -1.15 -0.81
CA TRP A 69 2.79 -0.38 -1.03
C TRP A 69 3.65 -0.45 0.23
N VAL A 70 4.96 -0.28 0.06
CA VAL A 70 5.96 -0.60 1.10
C VAL A 70 7.06 0.44 1.09
N GLN A 71 7.55 0.80 2.27
CA GLN A 71 8.80 1.56 2.42
C GLN A 71 9.76 0.88 3.38
N ALA A 72 11.05 0.93 3.06
CA ALA A 72 12.09 0.59 4.01
C ALA A 72 12.24 1.72 5.03
N LEU A 73 12.22 1.40 6.32
CA LEU A 73 12.49 2.37 7.39
C LEU A 73 13.98 2.44 7.75
N GLY A 74 14.75 1.44 7.33
CA GLY A 74 16.19 1.39 7.48
C GLY A 74 16.84 0.54 6.38
N TRP A 75 18.13 0.25 6.53
CA TRP A 75 18.84 -0.66 5.63
C TRP A 75 18.44 -2.11 5.93
N CYS A 76 17.81 -2.80 4.97
CA CYS A 76 17.19 -4.13 5.15
C CYS A 76 17.17 -4.99 3.89
#